data_AF-A0A7C2V4L6-F1
#
_entry.id   AF-A0A7C2V4L6-F1
#
_cell.length_a   1.000
_cell.length_b   1.000
_cell.length_c   1.000
_cell.angle_alpha   90.00
_cell.angle_beta   90.00
_cell.angle_gamma   90.00
#
_symmetry.space_group_name_H-M   'P 1'
#
loop_
_entity.id
_entity.type
_entity.pdbx_description
1 polymer ?
#
loop_
_entity_poly.entity_id
_entity_poly.type
_entity_poly.pdbx_seq_one_letter_code
_entity_poly.pdbx_strand_id
1 'polypeptide(L)'
;MAHLWPGYVVLMVAATTLGLLHMTAPDHWAPVTALSLRRRYRDQVIAGIALVIGALHGLSSLALSLLVLFIGMRFIPLNYINTASIVLLILVSIYILLGALHEHNENVNESYSLTAAVTVSSLPDPALIPIVLSVLTYGSLYALLAGVAYTLASMSSVTSVVLLINRGLLRTLSTVNPRYMDYAAAAILLLTALYIYLT
;
A
#
# COMPACT_ATOMS: atom_id res chain seq x y z
N MET A 1 4.80 7.30 -31.33
CA MET A 1 3.67 7.83 -30.51
C MET A 1 4.27 8.74 -29.47
N ALA A 2 3.77 9.97 -29.32
CA ALA A 2 4.34 10.93 -28.37
C ALA A 2 4.14 10.42 -26.94
N HIS A 3 5.22 10.06 -26.24
CA HIS A 3 5.17 9.81 -24.80
C HIS A 3 4.88 11.14 -24.11
N LEU A 4 3.62 11.36 -23.71
CA LEU A 4 3.20 12.58 -23.02
C LEU A 4 3.88 12.74 -21.64
N TRP A 5 4.46 11.66 -21.09
CA TRP A 5 5.16 11.64 -19.81
C TRP A 5 6.34 10.63 -19.82
N PRO A 6 7.45 10.91 -19.12
CA PRO A 6 8.50 9.92 -18.88
C PRO A 6 7.96 8.71 -18.10
N GLY A 7 8.39 7.50 -18.45
CA GLY A 7 7.82 6.28 -17.85
C GLY A 7 7.99 6.15 -16.34
N TYR A 8 9.08 6.68 -15.78
CA TYR A 8 9.26 6.75 -14.33
C TYR A 8 8.18 7.61 -13.64
N VAL A 9 7.65 8.65 -14.30
CA VAL A 9 6.59 9.50 -13.73
C VAL A 9 5.30 8.71 -13.58
N VAL A 10 4.94 7.92 -14.61
CA VAL A 10 3.74 7.07 -14.58
C VAL A 10 3.82 6.08 -13.41
N LEU A 11 4.98 5.45 -13.22
CA LEU A 11 5.20 4.51 -12.12
C LEU A 11 5.24 5.19 -10.74
N MET A 12 5.76 6.42 -10.63
CA MET A 12 5.70 7.20 -9.40
C MET A 12 4.26 7.59 -9.04
N VAL A 13 3.44 7.96 -10.04
CA VAL A 13 2.01 8.22 -9.86
C VAL A 13 1.30 6.93 -9.43
N ALA A 14 1.62 5.79 -10.02
CA ALA A 14 1.06 4.49 -9.61
C ALA A 14 1.43 4.17 -8.14
N ALA A 15 2.69 4.31 -7.73
CA ALA A 15 3.14 4.10 -6.36
C ALA A 15 2.42 5.04 -5.37
N THR A 16 2.30 6.32 -5.72
CA THR A 16 1.65 7.33 -4.87
C THR A 16 0.15 7.06 -4.74
N THR A 17 -0.51 6.74 -5.86
CA THR A 17 -1.94 6.41 -5.88
C THR A 17 -2.23 5.14 -5.10
N LEU A 18 -1.37 4.13 -5.22
CA LEU A 18 -1.46 2.90 -4.45
C LEU A 18 -1.35 3.20 -2.94
N GLY A 19 -0.33 3.94 -2.51
CA GLY A 19 -0.16 4.29 -1.09
C GLY A 19 -1.30 5.16 -0.54
N LEU A 20 -1.86 6.05 -1.37
CA LEU A 20 -3.04 6.84 -0.98
C LEU A 20 -4.27 5.94 -0.80
N LEU A 21 -4.62 5.13 -1.79
CA LEU A 21 -5.86 4.37 -1.79
C LEU A 21 -5.81 3.15 -0.86
N HIS A 22 -4.73 2.39 -0.87
CA HIS A 22 -4.60 1.17 -0.05
C HIS A 22 -4.74 1.49 1.45
N MET A 23 -4.12 2.57 1.91
CA MET A 23 -4.22 3.02 3.32
C MET A 23 -5.60 3.57 3.71
N THR A 24 -6.53 3.76 2.76
CA THR A 24 -7.93 4.07 3.10
C THR A 24 -8.75 2.83 3.43
N ALA A 25 -8.18 1.63 3.30
CA ALA A 25 -8.85 0.39 3.67
C ALA A 25 -9.04 0.30 5.21
N PRO A 26 -10.23 -0.14 5.69
CA PRO A 26 -10.56 -0.14 7.12
C PRO A 26 -9.60 -0.92 8.02
N ASP A 27 -8.95 -1.96 7.51
CA ASP A 27 -7.92 -2.75 8.20
C ASP A 27 -6.71 -1.92 8.65
N HIS A 28 -6.42 -0.78 8.01
CA HIS A 28 -5.30 0.10 8.40
C HIS A 28 -5.68 1.17 9.41
N TRP A 29 -6.85 1.81 9.23
CA TRP A 29 -7.25 2.98 10.05
C TRP A 29 -8.29 2.65 11.13
N ALA A 30 -9.09 1.59 10.98
CA ALA A 30 -10.17 1.30 11.92
C ALA A 30 -9.67 0.90 13.31
N PRO A 31 -8.60 0.08 13.47
CA PRO A 31 -8.05 -0.21 14.79
C PRO A 31 -7.57 1.06 15.52
N VAL A 32 -6.92 1.97 14.79
CA VAL A 32 -6.44 3.26 15.30
C VAL A 32 -7.60 4.13 15.74
N THR A 33 -8.63 4.20 14.91
CA THR A 33 -9.83 4.98 15.18
C THR A 33 -10.56 4.43 16.40
N ALA A 34 -10.76 3.11 16.48
CA ALA A 34 -11.39 2.46 17.63
C ALA A 34 -10.61 2.69 18.93
N LEU A 35 -9.28 2.60 18.89
CA LEU A 35 -8.41 2.92 20.03
C LEU A 35 -8.56 4.39 20.44
N SER A 36 -8.56 5.32 19.47
CA SER A 36 -8.67 6.76 19.72
C SER A 36 -10.00 7.16 20.36
N LEU A 37 -11.11 6.59 19.87
CA LEU A 37 -12.45 6.81 20.41
C LEU A 37 -12.59 6.23 21.83
N ARG A 38 -12.05 5.03 22.06
CA ARG A 38 -12.08 4.37 23.38
C ARG A 38 -11.27 5.15 24.42
N ARG A 39 -10.11 5.69 24.03
CA ARG A 39 -9.20 6.43 24.92
C ARG A 39 -9.46 7.93 24.97
N ARG A 40 -10.36 8.45 24.12
CA ARG A 40 -10.68 9.88 23.96
C ARG A 40 -9.43 10.74 23.75
N TYR A 41 -8.55 10.31 22.84
CA TYR A 41 -7.34 11.04 22.54
C TYR A 41 -7.62 12.38 21.85
N ARG A 42 -6.70 13.35 22.02
CA ARG A 42 -6.73 14.63 21.30
C ARG A 42 -6.24 14.43 19.86
N ASP A 43 -6.71 15.25 18.92
CA ASP A 43 -6.31 15.20 17.50
C ASP A 43 -4.80 15.10 17.27
N GLN A 44 -3.99 15.80 18.07
CA GLN A 44 -2.52 15.75 17.96
C GLN A 44 -1.95 14.36 18.24
N VAL A 45 -2.49 13.67 19.25
CA VAL A 45 -2.07 12.32 19.62
C VAL A 45 -2.56 11.32 18.58
N ILE A 46 -3.78 11.50 18.09
CA ILE A 46 -4.36 10.69 17.01
C ILE A 46 -3.50 10.79 15.75
N ALA A 47 -3.15 12.01 15.34
CA ALA A 47 -2.29 12.25 14.20
C ALA A 47 -0.91 11.64 14.38
N GLY A 48 -0.31 11.76 15.58
CA GLY A 48 0.98 11.14 15.89
C GLY A 48 0.95 9.62 15.74
N ILE A 49 -0.07 8.96 16.30
CA ILE A 49 -0.23 7.49 16.18
C ILE A 49 -0.42 7.09 14.71
N ALA A 50 -1.32 7.77 13.98
CA ALA A 50 -1.59 7.47 12.58
C ALA A 50 -0.36 7.69 11.69
N LEU A 51 0.41 8.76 11.91
CA LEU A 51 1.67 9.02 11.22
C LEU A 51 2.70 7.92 11.47
N VAL A 52 2.83 7.46 12.72
CA VAL A 52 3.75 6.36 13.05
C VAL A 52 3.32 5.06 12.36
N ILE A 53 2.03 4.75 12.32
CA ILE A 53 1.52 3.55 11.66
C ILE A 53 1.76 3.62 10.14
N GLY A 54 1.39 4.73 9.51
CA GLY A 54 1.64 4.92 8.08
C GLY A 54 3.13 4.92 7.73
N ALA A 55 3.98 5.45 8.62
CA ALA A 55 5.43 5.40 8.44
C ALA A 55 5.97 3.98 8.60
N LEU A 56 5.57 3.23 9.63
CA LEU A 56 5.99 1.85 9.84
C LEU A 56 5.54 0.96 8.68
N HIS A 57 4.29 1.07 8.24
CA HIS A 57 3.78 0.35 7.07
C HIS A 57 4.56 0.71 5.81
N GLY A 58 4.71 2.00 5.50
CA GLY A 58 5.40 2.46 4.30
C GLY A 58 6.88 2.11 4.26
N LEU A 59 7.60 2.36 5.37
CA LEU A 59 9.03 2.06 5.49
C LEU A 59 9.32 0.56 5.50
N SER A 60 8.48 -0.25 6.17
CA SER A 60 8.64 -1.70 6.13
C SER A 60 8.36 -2.25 4.73
N SER A 61 7.35 -1.73 4.03
CA SER A 61 7.05 -2.10 2.63
C SER A 61 8.19 -1.73 1.70
N LEU A 62 8.78 -0.55 1.89
CA LEU A 62 9.97 -0.11 1.17
C LEU A 62 11.17 -1.01 1.48
N ALA A 63 11.43 -1.29 2.75
CA ALA A 63 12.52 -2.18 3.16
C ALA A 63 12.36 -3.59 2.55
N LEU A 64 11.14 -4.14 2.57
CA LEU A 64 10.81 -5.41 1.93
C LEU A 64 11.05 -5.34 0.41
N SER A 65 10.62 -4.27 -0.25
CA SER A 65 10.82 -4.06 -1.68
C SER A 65 12.30 -3.99 -2.05
N LEU A 66 13.10 -3.25 -1.28
CA LEU A 66 14.55 -3.15 -1.47
C LEU A 66 15.25 -4.48 -1.18
N LEU A 67 14.80 -5.25 -0.18
CA LEU A 67 15.33 -6.56 0.12
C LEU A 67 15.06 -7.54 -1.03
N VAL A 68 13.84 -7.59 -1.55
CA VAL A 68 13.48 -8.42 -2.71
C VAL A 68 14.26 -8.00 -3.94
N LEU A 69 14.45 -6.70 -4.16
CA LEU A 69 15.27 -6.17 -5.24
C LEU A 69 16.74 -6.59 -5.08
N PHE A 70 17.31 -6.46 -3.88
CA PHE A 70 18.68 -6.86 -3.58
C PHE A 70 18.92 -8.35 -3.86
N ILE A 71 18.01 -9.20 -3.41
CA ILE A 71 18.03 -10.64 -3.69
C ILE A 71 17.83 -10.89 -5.19
N GLY A 72 16.82 -10.27 -5.80
CA GLY A 72 16.45 -10.44 -7.20
C GLY A 72 17.59 -10.12 -8.16
N MET A 73 18.32 -9.03 -7.95
CA MET A 73 19.49 -8.66 -8.76
C MET A 73 20.62 -9.69 -8.73
N ARG A 74 20.66 -10.59 -7.73
CA ARG A 74 21.65 -11.66 -7.67
C ARG A 74 21.32 -12.84 -8.58
N PHE A 75 20.05 -13.05 -8.88
CA PHE A 75 19.55 -14.24 -9.60
C PHE A 75 18.91 -13.91 -10.96
N ILE A 76 18.41 -12.69 -11.14
CA ILE A 76 17.68 -12.26 -12.33
C ILE A 76 18.57 -11.33 -13.16
N PRO A 77 18.95 -11.71 -14.40
CA PRO A 77 19.65 -10.81 -15.30
C PRO A 77 18.85 -9.54 -15.59
N LEU A 78 19.53 -8.40 -15.75
CA LEU A 78 18.87 -7.09 -15.90
C LEU A 78 17.87 -7.03 -17.07
N ASN A 79 18.13 -7.76 -18.15
CA ASN A 79 17.25 -7.82 -19.32
C ASN A 79 15.90 -8.52 -19.05
N TYR A 80 15.76 -9.23 -17.93
CA TYR A 80 14.50 -9.87 -17.52
C TYR A 80 13.76 -9.11 -16.41
N ILE A 81 14.25 -7.94 -15.96
CA ILE A 81 13.61 -7.18 -14.87
C ILE A 81 12.17 -6.80 -15.21
N ASN A 82 11.89 -6.34 -16.42
CA ASN A 82 10.53 -5.98 -16.83
C ASN A 82 9.60 -7.20 -16.81
N THR A 83 10.06 -8.34 -17.35
CA THR A 83 9.29 -9.59 -17.32
C THR A 83 9.05 -10.05 -15.88
N ALA A 84 10.07 -10.03 -15.03
CA ALA A 84 9.97 -10.41 -13.63
C ALA A 84 8.99 -9.48 -12.87
N SER A 85 9.04 -8.18 -13.16
CA SER A 85 8.12 -7.20 -12.60
C SER A 85 6.67 -7.45 -13.01
N ILE A 86 6.40 -7.64 -14.31
CA ILE A 86 5.05 -7.97 -14.82
C ILE A 86 4.51 -9.23 -14.15
N VAL A 87 5.34 -10.29 -14.06
CA VAL A 87 4.95 -11.53 -13.38
C VAL A 87 4.62 -11.26 -11.91
N LEU A 88 5.45 -10.50 -11.19
CA LEU A 88 5.18 -10.14 -9.80
C LEU A 88 3.93 -9.27 -9.65
N LEU A 89 3.67 -8.31 -10.55
CA LEU A 89 2.45 -7.50 -10.53
C LEU A 89 1.22 -8.40 -10.62
N ILE A 90 1.21 -9.35 -11.55
CA ILE A 90 0.10 -10.28 -11.74
C ILE A 90 -0.04 -11.20 -10.52
N LEU A 91 1.05 -11.78 -10.03
CA LEU A 91 1.02 -12.69 -8.88
C LEU A 91 0.54 -11.99 -7.60
N VAL A 92 1.05 -10.80 -7.31
CA VAL A 92 0.64 -10.01 -6.14
C VAL A 92 -0.82 -9.54 -6.30
N SER A 93 -1.25 -9.16 -7.51
CA SER A 93 -2.66 -8.86 -7.78
C SER A 93 -3.56 -10.05 -7.48
N ILE A 94 -3.20 -11.24 -7.96
CA ILE A 94 -3.95 -12.47 -7.68
C ILE A 94 -3.96 -12.76 -6.18
N TYR A 95 -2.83 -12.63 -5.50
CA TYR A 95 -2.73 -12.83 -4.05
C TYR A 95 -3.69 -11.91 -3.29
N ILE A 96 -3.70 -10.61 -3.59
CA ILE A 96 -4.60 -9.63 -2.98
C ILE A 96 -6.07 -9.99 -3.26
N LEU A 97 -6.40 -10.35 -4.51
CA LEU A 97 -7.76 -10.74 -4.88
C LEU A 97 -8.23 -12.01 -4.15
N LEU A 98 -7.36 -13.01 -4.01
CA LEU A 98 -7.65 -14.23 -3.26
C LEU A 98 -7.83 -13.94 -1.77
N GLY A 99 -7.01 -13.05 -1.19
CA GLY A 99 -7.17 -12.58 0.19
C GLY A 99 -8.54 -11.93 0.43
N ALA A 100 -8.91 -10.98 -0.44
CA ALA A 100 -10.20 -10.30 -0.39
C ALA A 100 -11.41 -11.25 -0.51
N LEU A 101 -11.26 -12.35 -1.26
CA LEU A 101 -12.29 -13.39 -1.35
C LEU A 101 -12.32 -14.31 -0.13
N HIS A 102 -11.16 -14.63 0.46
CA HIS A 102 -11.04 -15.54 1.59
C HIS A 102 -11.59 -14.94 2.88
N GLU A 103 -11.34 -13.65 3.14
CA GLU A 103 -11.91 -12.91 4.28
C GLU A 103 -13.46 -12.90 4.29
N HIS A 104 -14.11 -13.30 3.20
CA HIS A 104 -15.57 -13.47 3.18
C HIS A 104 -16.07 -14.66 3.97
N ASN A 105 -15.30 -15.74 3.98
CA ASN A 105 -15.78 -17.04 4.44
C ASN A 105 -15.46 -17.26 5.92
N GLU A 106 -14.54 -16.51 6.50
CA GLU A 106 -14.19 -16.63 7.91
C GLU A 106 -15.07 -15.73 8.78
N ASN A 107 -15.96 -16.36 9.56
CA ASN A 107 -16.54 -15.75 10.75
C ASN A 107 -15.45 -15.68 11.83
N VAL A 108 -14.56 -14.69 11.75
CA VAL A 108 -13.44 -14.55 12.69
C VAL A 108 -13.99 -14.31 14.09
N ASN A 109 -13.94 -15.37 14.91
CA ASN A 109 -14.39 -15.41 16.29
C ASN A 109 -13.23 -15.17 17.27
N GLU A 110 -12.17 -14.47 16.82
CA GLU A 110 -10.99 -14.22 17.62
C GLU A 110 -11.03 -12.83 18.23
N SER A 111 -11.11 -12.80 19.56
CA SER A 111 -11.00 -11.60 20.40
C SER A 111 -9.56 -11.07 20.37
N TYR A 112 -9.10 -10.56 19.22
CA TYR A 112 -7.83 -9.86 19.12
C TYR A 112 -7.88 -8.59 19.96
N SER A 113 -6.83 -8.35 20.74
CA SER A 113 -6.71 -7.08 21.46
C SER A 113 -6.58 -5.93 20.45
N LEU A 114 -7.21 -4.79 20.75
CA LEU A 114 -7.08 -3.56 19.95
C LEU A 114 -5.62 -3.20 19.64
N THR A 115 -4.71 -3.49 20.58
CA THR A 115 -3.27 -3.28 20.39
C THR A 115 -2.70 -4.20 19.31
N ALA A 116 -3.09 -5.48 19.28
CA ALA A 116 -2.66 -6.41 18.25
C ALA A 116 -3.15 -5.99 16.86
N ALA A 117 -4.42 -5.54 16.76
CA ALA A 117 -4.97 -5.03 15.51
C ALA A 117 -4.20 -3.80 15.00
N VAL A 118 -3.85 -2.86 15.89
CA VAL A 118 -3.01 -1.70 15.53
C VAL A 118 -1.60 -2.11 15.06
N THR A 119 -1.01 -3.13 15.69
CA THR A 119 0.29 -3.66 15.25
C THR A 119 0.21 -4.30 13.86
N VAL A 120 -0.85 -5.06 13.57
CA VAL A 120 -1.05 -5.68 12.26
C VAL A 120 -1.19 -4.62 11.15
N SER A 121 -1.89 -3.51 11.41
CA SER A 121 -1.99 -2.37 10.47
C SER A 121 -0.64 -1.72 10.12
N SER A 122 0.43 -2.01 10.86
CA SER A 122 1.78 -1.49 10.60
C SER A 122 2.68 -2.43 9.79
N LEU A 123 2.21 -3.65 9.50
CA LEU A 123 2.96 -4.65 8.74
C LEU A 123 3.11 -4.25 7.27
N PRO A 124 4.20 -4.68 6.58
CA PRO A 124 4.45 -4.32 5.20
C PRO A 124 3.46 -4.95 4.22
N ASP A 125 3.17 -4.25 3.12
CA ASP A 125 2.39 -4.75 1.99
C ASP A 125 3.32 -5.12 0.81
N PRO A 126 3.21 -6.34 0.24
CA PRO A 126 3.94 -6.73 -0.97
C PRO A 126 3.60 -5.94 -2.23
N ALA A 127 2.49 -5.17 -2.29
CA ALA A 127 2.06 -4.45 -3.50
C ALA A 127 3.09 -3.43 -4.03
N LEU A 128 3.95 -2.89 -3.16
CA LEU A 128 4.99 -1.94 -3.56
C LEU A 128 6.16 -2.61 -4.32
N ILE A 129 6.45 -3.88 -4.02
CA ILE A 129 7.61 -4.63 -4.53
C ILE A 129 7.70 -4.55 -6.07
N PRO A 130 6.66 -4.95 -6.83
CA PRO A 130 6.75 -4.92 -8.28
C PRO A 130 6.89 -3.49 -8.85
N ILE A 131 6.28 -2.48 -8.23
CA ILE A 131 6.41 -1.10 -8.72
C ILE A 131 7.86 -0.62 -8.55
N VAL A 132 8.48 -0.87 -7.39
CA VAL A 132 9.89 -0.55 -7.14
C VAL A 132 10.81 -1.28 -8.12
N LEU A 133 10.53 -2.55 -8.41
CA LEU A 133 11.30 -3.33 -9.38
C LEU A 133 11.17 -2.77 -10.81
N SER A 134 9.99 -2.31 -11.20
CA SER A 134 9.75 -1.67 -12.50
C SER A 134 10.55 -0.39 -12.66
N VAL A 135 10.54 0.45 -11.61
CA VAL A 135 11.21 1.75 -11.62
C VAL A 135 12.74 1.60 -11.65
N LEU A 136 13.28 0.47 -11.17
CA LEU A 136 14.71 0.18 -11.22
C LEU A 136 15.28 0.26 -12.64
N THR A 137 14.48 -0.03 -13.68
CA THR A 137 14.92 0.09 -15.08
C THR A 137 15.31 1.52 -15.48
N TYR A 138 14.76 2.52 -14.77
CA TYR A 138 15.13 3.92 -14.94
C TYR A 138 16.26 4.37 -14.00
N GLY A 139 16.59 3.56 -12.99
CA GLY A 139 17.69 3.80 -12.04
C GLY A 139 17.30 3.62 -10.58
N SER A 140 18.29 3.33 -9.73
CA SER A 140 18.10 3.08 -8.29
C SER A 140 17.54 4.29 -7.52
N LEU A 141 17.88 5.51 -7.93
CA LEU A 141 17.34 6.73 -7.34
C LEU A 141 15.82 6.79 -7.51
N TYR A 142 15.29 6.46 -8.69
CA TYR A 142 13.86 6.50 -8.93
C TYR A 142 13.11 5.43 -8.12
N ALA A 143 13.71 4.26 -7.94
CA ALA A 143 13.15 3.20 -7.10
C ALA A 143 13.02 3.67 -5.63
N LEU A 144 14.03 4.37 -5.11
CA LEU A 144 13.97 5.00 -3.79
C LEU A 144 12.91 6.10 -3.73
N LEU A 145 12.84 6.98 -4.73
CA LEU A 145 11.86 8.07 -4.79
C LEU A 145 10.42 7.55 -4.84
N ALA A 146 10.16 6.48 -5.60
CA ALA A 146 8.85 5.82 -5.63
C ALA A 146 8.46 5.25 -4.27
N GLY A 147 9.41 4.62 -3.57
CA GLY A 147 9.21 4.12 -2.22
C GLY A 147 8.94 5.21 -1.17
N VAL A 148 9.69 6.31 -1.24
CA VAL A 148 9.46 7.48 -0.38
C VAL A 148 8.10 8.10 -0.67
N ALA A 149 7.73 8.24 -1.95
CA ALA A 149 6.43 8.77 -2.34
C ALA A 149 5.28 7.89 -1.83
N TYR A 150 5.39 6.56 -1.96
CA TYR A 150 4.45 5.60 -1.37
C TYR A 150 4.32 5.78 0.15
N THR A 151 5.44 5.93 0.86
CA THR A 151 5.47 6.10 2.32
C THR A 151 4.77 7.38 2.75
N LEU A 152 5.10 8.51 2.10
CA LEU A 152 4.47 9.81 2.41
C LEU A 152 2.98 9.81 2.07
N ALA A 153 2.60 9.22 0.94
CA ALA A 153 1.21 8.98 0.56
C ALA A 153 0.49 8.19 1.65
N SER A 154 1.08 7.09 2.10
CA SER A 154 0.51 6.22 3.12
C SER A 154 0.27 6.94 4.45
N MET A 155 1.29 7.67 4.92
CA MET A 155 1.22 8.51 6.12
C MET A 155 0.10 9.55 6.01
N SER A 156 0.02 10.24 4.87
CA SER A 156 -0.99 11.28 4.65
C SER A 156 -2.41 10.71 4.61
N SER A 157 -2.59 9.55 3.99
CA SER A 157 -3.88 8.89 3.81
C SER A 157 -4.46 8.43 5.14
N VAL A 158 -3.74 7.58 5.88
CA VAL A 158 -4.22 7.04 7.17
C VAL A 158 -4.48 8.16 8.18
N THR A 159 -3.60 9.16 8.23
CA THR A 159 -3.76 10.31 9.14
C THR A 159 -5.00 11.12 8.81
N SER A 160 -5.24 11.40 7.53
CA SER A 160 -6.41 12.14 7.08
C SER A 160 -7.70 11.38 7.39
N VAL A 161 -7.74 10.08 7.08
CA VAL A 161 -8.93 9.25 7.33
C VAL A 161 -9.25 9.19 8.82
N VAL A 162 -8.28 8.87 9.67
CA VAL A 162 -8.50 8.75 11.12
C VAL A 162 -8.99 10.07 11.73
N LEU A 163 -8.40 11.21 11.35
CA LEU A 163 -8.81 12.52 11.85
C LEU A 163 -10.21 12.90 11.38
N LEU A 164 -10.52 12.68 10.10
CA LEU A 164 -11.83 13.00 9.54
C LEU A 164 -12.95 12.12 10.13
N ILE A 165 -12.66 10.85 10.41
CA ILE A 165 -13.62 9.96 11.08
C ILE A 165 -13.83 10.37 12.54
N ASN A 166 -12.77 10.69 13.28
CA ASN A 166 -12.90 11.20 14.66
C ASN A 166 -13.70 12.50 14.74
N ARG A 167 -13.65 13.35 13.70
CA ARG A 167 -14.48 14.56 13.56
C ARG A 167 -15.90 14.28 13.06
N GLY A 168 -16.22 13.04 12.70
CA GLY A 168 -17.52 12.63 12.19
C GLY A 168 -17.78 12.96 10.72
N LEU A 169 -16.76 13.40 9.97
CA LEU A 169 -16.87 13.85 8.57
C LEU A 169 -16.85 12.71 7.54
N LEU A 170 -16.27 11.55 7.89
CA LEU A 170 -16.13 10.40 6.98
C LEU A 170 -16.76 9.11 7.54
N ARG A 171 -17.90 9.22 8.23
CA ARG A 171 -18.64 8.05 8.72
C ARG A 171 -19.04 7.06 7.62
N THR A 172 -19.18 7.53 6.37
CA THR A 172 -19.48 6.64 5.24
C THR A 172 -18.33 5.68 4.93
N LEU A 173 -17.06 6.08 5.15
CA LEU A 173 -15.92 5.18 4.93
C LEU A 173 -15.95 3.97 5.87
N SER A 174 -16.51 4.09 7.08
CA SER A 174 -16.66 2.94 7.98
C SER A 174 -17.72 1.93 7.53
N THR A 175 -18.49 2.25 6.49
CA THR A 175 -19.47 1.34 5.89
C THR A 175 -18.97 0.71 4.59
N VAL A 176 -17.83 1.16 4.08
CA VAL A 176 -17.23 0.60 2.86
C VAL A 176 -16.60 -0.74 3.19
N ASN A 177 -16.94 -1.76 2.41
CA ASN A 177 -16.33 -3.08 2.53
C ASN A 177 -14.83 -2.99 2.19
N PRO A 178 -13.91 -3.47 3.06
CA PRO A 178 -12.47 -3.45 2.81
C PRO A 178 -12.06 -3.95 1.43
N ARG A 179 -12.77 -4.96 0.91
CA ARG A 179 -12.51 -5.59 -0.40
C ARG A 179 -12.45 -4.59 -1.56
N TYR A 180 -13.21 -3.49 -1.51
CA TYR A 180 -13.18 -2.52 -2.59
C TYR A 180 -11.82 -1.82 -2.72
N MET A 181 -11.12 -1.63 -1.60
CA MET A 181 -9.78 -1.05 -1.61
C MET A 181 -8.74 -2.08 -2.10
N ASP A 182 -8.90 -3.35 -1.75
CA ASP A 182 -8.08 -4.43 -2.28
C ASP A 182 -8.26 -4.61 -3.79
N TYR A 183 -9.50 -4.52 -4.28
CA TYR A 183 -9.80 -4.52 -5.71
C TYR A 183 -9.19 -3.31 -6.42
N ALA A 184 -9.22 -2.13 -5.80
CA ALA A 184 -8.57 -0.94 -6.35
C ALA A 184 -7.05 -1.09 -6.40
N ALA A 185 -6.42 -1.64 -5.35
CA ALA A 185 -5.00 -1.93 -5.32
C ALA A 185 -4.61 -2.93 -6.42
N ALA A 186 -5.33 -4.06 -6.51
CA ALA A 186 -5.11 -5.04 -7.58
C ALA A 186 -5.32 -4.45 -8.98
N ALA A 187 -6.32 -3.58 -9.17
CA ALA A 187 -6.52 -2.88 -10.44
C ALA A 187 -5.34 -1.98 -10.80
N ILE A 188 -4.78 -1.22 -9.84
CA ILE A 188 -3.59 -0.39 -10.06
C ILE A 188 -2.40 -1.25 -10.48
N LEU A 189 -2.18 -2.39 -9.82
CA LEU A 189 -1.09 -3.31 -10.15
C LEU A 189 -1.26 -3.90 -11.56
N LEU A 190 -2.46 -4.36 -11.92
CA LEU A 190 -2.75 -4.90 -13.26
C LEU A 190 -2.62 -3.84 -14.36
N LEU A 191 -3.10 -2.61 -14.11
CA LEU A 191 -2.93 -1.49 -15.04
C LEU A 191 -1.45 -1.12 -15.21
N THR A 192 -0.68 -1.18 -14.12
CA THR A 192 0.77 -0.98 -14.16
C THR A 192 1.46 -2.07 -14.98
N ALA A 193 1.02 -3.33 -14.84
CA ALA A 193 1.57 -4.45 -15.60
C ALA A 193 1.30 -4.30 -17.09
N LEU A 194 0.07 -3.91 -17.44
CA LEU A 194 -0.32 -3.62 -18.81
C LEU A 194 0.50 -2.45 -19.38
N TYR A 195 0.68 -1.38 -18.60
CA TYR A 195 1.50 -0.24 -19.02
C TYR A 195 2.94 -0.68 -19.36
N ILE A 196 3.61 -1.42 -18.47
CA ILE A 196 4.98 -1.89 -18.69
C ILE A 196 5.06 -2.83 -19.88
N TYR A 197 4.06 -3.68 -20.10
CA TYR A 197 4.02 -4.59 -21.25
C TYR A 197 3.93 -3.84 -22.60
N LEU A 198 3.27 -2.69 -22.62
CA LEU A 198 3.05 -1.89 -23.83
C LEU A 198 4.22 -0.93 -24.17
N THR A 199 5.20 -0.77 -23.27
CA THR A 199 6.34 0.16 -23.42
C THR A 199 7.66 -0.57 -23.50
#